data_AF-A0A1X7HDY1-F1
#
_entry.id   AF-A0A1X7HDY1-F1
#
_cell.length_a   1.000
_cell.length_b   1.000
_cell.length_c   1.000
_cell.angle_alpha   90.00
_cell.angle_beta   90.00
_cell.angle_gamma   90.00
#
_symmetry.space_group_name_H-M   'P 1'
#
loop_
_entity.id
_entity.type
_entity.pdbx_description
1 polymer ?
#
loop_
_entity_poly.entity_id
_entity_poly.type
_entity_poly.pdbx_seq_one_letter_code
_entity_poly.pdbx_strand_id
1 'polypeptide(L)'
;MPLDSRTLADDHFPLWAEEPPVPSEGSLVPGSQFHEEQWVMAAGMLARGSSFLYVARAMGCSRTTLWRAYYGSKDFRHRVWWERQALNREADLRLSSLRSLVVEQIERLVSSGDPSTVRWLADRLGILDGLAAQPGSTAGAAAADPAAGRLRSCAAVGRSMRRPLCRLPCRSLCGHRSRPGRRQRSRRHP
;
A
#
# COMPACT_ATOMS: atom_id res chain seq x y z
N MET A 1 38.67 3.16 6.88
CA MET A 1 38.79 4.46 6.18
C MET A 1 37.48 5.20 6.37
N PRO A 2 37.46 6.41 6.95
CA PRO A 2 36.25 7.21 7.04
C PRO A 2 35.87 7.68 5.62
N LEU A 3 34.60 7.51 5.24
CA LEU A 3 34.08 8.02 3.98
C LEU A 3 33.98 9.55 4.08
N ASP A 4 34.72 10.27 3.26
CA ASP A 4 34.65 11.73 3.18
C ASP A 4 33.42 12.12 2.34
N SER A 5 32.45 12.79 2.95
CA SER A 5 31.19 13.20 2.30
C SER A 5 31.40 14.10 1.06
N ARG A 6 32.60 14.68 0.89
CA ARG A 6 32.95 15.53 -0.26
C ARG A 6 33.25 14.76 -1.54
N THR A 7 33.59 13.47 -1.47
CA THR A 7 33.86 12.64 -2.67
C THR A 7 32.60 12.01 -3.26
N LEU A 8 31.46 12.10 -2.56
CA LEU A 8 30.16 11.54 -2.94
C LEU A 8 29.31 12.47 -3.80
N ALA A 9 29.77 13.70 -4.06
CA ALA A 9 28.98 14.73 -4.73
C ALA A 9 28.66 14.42 -6.21
N ASP A 10 29.48 13.59 -6.87
CA ASP A 10 29.32 13.15 -8.26
C ASP A 10 29.03 11.64 -8.39
N ASP A 11 28.85 10.94 -7.27
CA ASP A 11 28.40 9.55 -7.33
C ASP A 11 26.93 9.53 -7.69
N HIS A 12 26.63 9.23 -8.96
CA HIS A 12 25.31 8.82 -9.38
C HIS A 12 24.98 7.50 -8.71
N PHE A 13 24.53 7.61 -7.46
CA PHE A 13 23.87 6.52 -6.78
C PHE A 13 22.75 6.04 -7.68
N PRO A 14 22.64 4.73 -7.89
CA PRO A 14 21.46 4.23 -8.57
C PRO A 14 20.23 4.73 -7.81
N LEU A 15 19.15 5.06 -8.54
CA LEU A 15 17.91 5.72 -8.06
C LEU A 15 17.35 5.13 -6.74
N TRP A 16 17.76 3.91 -6.37
CA TRP A 16 17.39 3.25 -5.13
C TRP A 16 18.16 3.73 -3.87
N ALA A 17 19.30 4.40 -4.02
CA ALA A 17 20.13 4.97 -2.94
C ALA A 17 20.06 6.51 -2.88
N GLU A 18 19.17 7.12 -3.66
CA GLU A 18 18.92 8.56 -3.61
C GLU A 18 18.27 8.99 -2.29
N GLU A 19 18.61 10.19 -1.86
CA GLU A 19 18.03 10.82 -0.67
C GLU A 19 16.54 11.17 -0.93
N PRO A 20 15.65 11.09 0.08
CA PRO A 20 14.28 11.55 -0.06
C PRO A 20 14.20 12.97 -0.65
N PRO A 21 13.18 13.25 -1.48
CA PRO A 21 13.03 14.55 -2.13
C PRO A 21 12.88 15.66 -1.08
N VAL A 22 13.69 16.72 -1.24
CA VAL A 22 13.64 17.91 -0.39
C VAL A 22 12.33 18.68 -0.68
N PRO A 23 11.57 19.08 0.35
CA PRO A 23 10.34 19.85 0.16
C PRO A 23 10.63 21.20 -0.50
N SER A 24 9.76 21.65 -1.41
CA SER A 24 10.01 22.84 -2.24
C SER A 24 10.04 24.15 -1.44
N GLU A 25 9.39 24.19 -0.29
CA GLU A 25 9.39 25.35 0.62
C GLU A 25 10.26 25.11 1.86
N GLY A 26 11.10 24.06 1.86
CA GLY A 26 11.92 23.69 3.01
C GLY A 26 11.14 23.19 4.23
N SER A 27 9.84 22.90 4.07
CA SER A 27 8.99 22.33 5.12
C SER A 27 8.02 21.31 4.53
N LEU A 28 7.93 20.15 5.17
CA LEU A 28 6.98 19.10 4.76
C LEU A 28 5.51 19.52 4.92
N VAL A 29 5.18 20.33 5.92
CA VAL A 29 3.81 20.78 6.19
C VAL A 29 3.82 22.28 6.45
N PRO A 30 3.55 23.11 5.43
CA PRO A 30 3.57 24.57 5.56
C PRO A 30 2.61 25.07 6.65
N GLY A 31 3.09 26.03 7.46
CA GLY A 31 2.31 26.63 8.55
C GLY A 31 2.07 25.72 9.76
N SER A 32 2.75 24.58 9.84
CA SER A 32 2.68 23.71 11.01
C SER A 32 3.50 24.25 12.17
N GLN A 33 2.97 24.11 13.39
CA GLN A 33 3.71 24.38 14.64
C GLN A 33 4.66 23.24 15.07
N PHE A 34 4.53 22.07 14.43
CA PHE A 34 5.33 20.90 14.73
C PHE A 34 6.63 20.95 13.92
N HIS A 35 7.71 20.45 14.53
CA HIS A 35 9.02 20.46 13.90
C HIS A 35 9.07 19.49 12.71
N GLU A 36 9.98 19.73 11.76
CA GLU A 36 10.08 18.91 10.56
C GLU A 36 10.40 17.45 10.87
N GLU A 37 11.23 17.17 11.88
CA GLU A 37 11.61 15.82 12.28
C GLU A 37 10.39 15.03 12.78
N GLN A 38 9.43 15.71 13.42
CA GLN A 38 8.17 15.09 13.85
C GLN A 38 7.34 14.64 12.64
N TRP A 39 7.32 15.45 11.57
CA TRP A 39 6.68 15.07 10.31
C TRP A 39 7.45 13.96 9.58
N VAL A 40 8.78 13.99 9.55
CA VAL A 40 9.59 12.89 9.00
C VAL A 40 9.29 11.59 9.73
N MET A 41 9.26 11.61 11.06
CA MET A 41 8.89 10.47 11.89
C MET A 41 7.48 9.98 11.57
N ALA A 42 6.50 10.89 11.51
CA ALA A 42 5.12 10.56 11.17
C ALA A 42 5.00 9.90 9.79
N ALA A 43 5.74 10.41 8.80
CA ALA A 43 5.76 9.84 7.47
C ALA A 43 6.28 8.40 7.49
N GLY A 44 7.37 8.14 8.23
CA GLY A 44 7.90 6.80 8.43
C GLY A 44 6.92 5.86 9.15
N MET A 45 6.20 6.35 10.17
CA MET A 45 5.17 5.55 10.87
C MET A 45 4.00 5.19 9.95
N LEU A 46 3.53 6.14 9.14
CA LEU A 46 2.46 5.93 8.16
C LEU A 46 2.91 4.96 7.06
N ALA A 47 4.14 5.11 6.56
CA ALA A 47 4.70 4.23 5.53
C ALA A 47 4.72 2.77 5.98
N ARG A 48 5.14 2.52 7.24
CA ARG A 48 5.10 1.19 7.90
C ARG A 48 3.70 0.64 8.16
N GLY A 49 2.63 1.40 7.90
CA GLY A 49 1.25 0.94 8.04
C GLY A 49 0.58 1.29 9.37
N SER A 50 1.17 2.17 10.17
CA SER A 50 0.52 2.66 11.40
C SER A 50 -0.77 3.41 11.08
N SER A 51 -1.80 3.26 11.92
CA SER A 51 -3.06 3.99 11.73
C SER A 51 -2.91 5.48 12.02
N PHE A 52 -3.69 6.34 11.33
CA PHE A 52 -3.71 7.79 11.56
C PHE A 52 -3.94 8.16 13.03
N LEU A 53 -4.82 7.44 13.71
CA LEU A 53 -5.15 7.70 15.11
C LEU A 53 -3.96 7.38 16.03
N TYR A 54 -3.22 6.31 15.74
CA TYR A 54 -2.00 5.97 16.47
C TYR A 54 -0.90 7.01 16.26
N VAL A 55 -0.64 7.40 15.02
CA VAL A 55 0.38 8.42 14.69
C VAL A 55 0.04 9.77 15.32
N ALA A 56 -1.23 10.18 15.27
CA ALA A 56 -1.67 11.43 15.90
C ALA A 56 -1.42 11.43 17.42
N ARG A 57 -1.70 10.30 18.11
CA ARG A 57 -1.35 10.16 19.54
C ARG A 57 0.15 10.19 19.79
N ALA A 58 0.94 9.50 18.97
CA ALA A 58 2.40 9.47 19.13
C ALA A 58 3.03 10.86 18.97
N MET A 59 2.47 11.70 18.10
CA MET A 59 2.91 13.09 17.94
C MET A 59 2.30 14.06 18.96
N GLY A 60 1.31 13.64 19.75
CA GLY A 60 0.57 14.53 20.64
C GLY A 60 -0.35 15.53 19.91
N CYS A 61 -0.83 15.19 18.70
CA CYS A 61 -1.75 16.04 17.93
C CYS A 61 -3.12 15.40 17.73
N SER A 62 -4.10 16.19 17.29
CA SER A 62 -5.43 15.64 17.00
C SER A 62 -5.43 14.86 15.68
N ARG A 63 -6.29 13.84 15.57
CA ARG A 63 -6.48 13.07 14.32
C ARG A 63 -6.80 14.00 13.14
N THR A 64 -7.58 15.05 13.35
CA THR A 64 -7.96 16.00 12.30
C THR A 64 -6.78 16.88 11.87
N THR A 65 -5.87 17.23 12.78
CA THR A 65 -4.61 17.92 12.46
C THR A 65 -3.77 17.08 11.49
N LEU A 66 -3.51 15.81 11.84
CA LEU A 66 -2.74 14.91 10.97
C LEU A 66 -3.45 14.66 9.63
N TRP A 67 -4.78 14.52 9.63
CA TRP A 67 -5.57 14.37 8.40
C TRP A 67 -5.41 15.59 7.48
N ARG A 68 -5.52 16.81 8.02
CA ARG A 68 -5.34 18.04 7.24
C ARG A 68 -3.91 18.17 6.73
N ALA A 69 -2.91 17.84 7.53
CA ALA A 69 -1.51 17.81 7.08
C ALA A 69 -1.32 16.82 5.91
N TYR A 70 -1.87 15.61 6.04
CA TYR A 70 -1.77 14.58 5.00
C TYR A 70 -2.45 14.95 3.69
N TYR A 71 -3.68 15.45 3.71
CA TYR A 71 -4.37 15.78 2.47
C TYR A 71 -4.05 17.18 1.95
N GLY A 72 -3.63 18.10 2.83
CA GLY A 72 -3.31 19.49 2.50
C GLY A 72 -1.90 19.69 1.97
N SER A 73 -0.92 18.90 2.40
CA SER A 73 0.45 18.96 1.89
C SER A 73 0.71 17.89 0.84
N LYS A 74 1.21 18.31 -0.33
CA LYS A 74 1.71 17.39 -1.37
C LYS A 74 3.04 16.77 -0.96
N ASP A 75 3.95 17.58 -0.41
CA ASP A 75 5.31 17.17 -0.07
C ASP A 75 5.31 16.13 1.04
N PHE A 76 4.44 16.29 2.05
CA PHE A 76 4.27 15.27 3.09
C PHE A 76 3.76 13.94 2.54
N ARG A 77 2.82 13.95 1.58
CA ARG A 77 2.37 12.70 0.91
C ARG A 77 3.46 12.08 0.06
N HIS A 78 4.23 12.90 -0.64
CA HIS A 78 5.35 12.43 -1.43
C HIS A 78 6.40 11.76 -0.54
N ARG A 79 6.70 12.35 0.62
CA ARG A 79 7.57 11.75 1.62
C ARG A 79 7.03 10.41 2.13
N VAL A 80 5.75 10.32 2.51
CA VAL A 80 5.13 9.05 2.94
C VAL A 80 5.24 7.98 1.85
N TRP A 81 4.99 8.34 0.59
CA TRP A 81 5.11 7.42 -0.54
C TRP A 81 6.56 6.96 -0.72
N TRP A 82 7.52 7.88 -0.66
CA TRP A 82 8.96 7.59 -0.79
C TRP A 82 9.43 6.60 0.27
N GLU A 83 9.11 6.86 1.54
CA GLU A 83 9.42 5.98 2.68
C GLU A 83 8.84 4.57 2.46
N ARG A 84 7.61 4.48 1.95
CA ARG A 84 7.00 3.18 1.63
C ARG A 84 7.72 2.48 0.48
N GLN A 85 8.13 3.20 -0.55
CA GLN A 85 8.92 2.61 -1.63
C GLN A 85 10.29 2.13 -1.13
N ALA A 86 10.93 2.85 -0.21
CA ALA A 86 12.20 2.43 0.38
C ALA A 86 12.04 1.10 1.14
N LEU A 87 10.99 0.98 1.96
CA LEU A 87 10.69 -0.27 2.70
C LEU A 87 10.38 -1.45 1.77
N ASN A 88 9.62 -1.23 0.70
CA ASN A 88 9.33 -2.28 -0.27
C ASN A 88 10.60 -2.78 -0.95
N ARG A 89 11.47 -1.85 -1.37
CA ARG A 89 12.76 -2.17 -1.99
C ARG A 89 13.66 -2.96 -1.04
N GLU A 90 13.72 -2.57 0.23
CA GLU A 90 14.46 -3.31 1.25
C GLU A 90 13.91 -4.74 1.43
N ALA A 91 12.58 -4.90 1.45
CA ALA A 91 11.95 -6.21 1.53
C ALA A 91 12.28 -7.09 0.32
N ASP A 92 12.25 -6.53 -0.89
CA ASP A 92 12.60 -7.25 -2.12
C ASP A 92 14.05 -7.74 -2.11
N LEU A 93 14.99 -6.91 -1.62
CA LEU A 93 16.39 -7.29 -1.45
C LEU A 93 16.58 -8.38 -0.40
N ARG A 94 15.83 -8.34 0.71
CA ARG A 94 15.84 -9.39 1.73
C ARG A 94 15.25 -10.70 1.19
N LEU A 95 14.22 -10.64 0.37
CA LEU A 95 13.63 -11.84 -0.25
C LEU A 95 14.56 -12.42 -1.32
N SER A 96 15.22 -11.58 -2.10
CA SER A 96 16.15 -12.04 -3.14
C SER A 96 17.38 -12.71 -2.53
N SER A 97 17.91 -12.21 -1.41
CA SER A 97 19.02 -12.84 -0.72
C SER A 97 18.67 -14.20 -0.11
N LEU A 98 17.41 -14.44 0.25
CA LEU A 98 16.93 -15.74 0.74
C LEU A 98 16.74 -16.77 -0.37
N ARG A 99 16.74 -16.38 -1.65
CA ARG A 99 16.42 -17.26 -2.77
C ARG A 99 17.34 -18.47 -2.86
N SER A 100 18.66 -18.31 -2.66
CA SER A 100 19.61 -19.44 -2.69
C SER A 100 19.36 -20.42 -1.55
N LEU A 101 19.15 -19.92 -0.33
CA LEU A 101 18.86 -20.75 0.84
C LEU A 101 17.56 -21.56 0.67
N VAL A 102 16.54 -20.97 0.06
CA VAL A 102 15.29 -21.67 -0.24
C VAL A 102 15.53 -22.78 -1.26
N VAL A 103 16.32 -22.54 -2.30
CA VAL A 103 16.68 -23.56 -3.30
C VAL A 103 17.42 -24.72 -2.65
N GLU A 104 18.45 -24.44 -1.85
CA GLU A 104 19.20 -25.46 -1.12
C GLU A 104 18.30 -26.30 -0.20
N GLN A 105 17.33 -25.66 0.45
CA GLN A 105 16.40 -26.38 1.32
C GLN A 105 15.44 -27.27 0.54
N ILE A 106 14.97 -26.82 -0.64
CA ILE A 106 14.15 -27.64 -1.55
C ILE A 106 14.96 -28.85 -2.03
N GLU A 107 16.20 -28.65 -2.48
CA GLU A 107 17.08 -29.73 -2.92
C GLU A 107 17.29 -30.77 -1.82
N ARG A 108 17.54 -30.32 -0.59
CA ARG A 108 17.74 -31.20 0.57
C ARG A 108 16.50 -32.06 0.87
N LEU A 109 15.31 -31.47 0.81
CA LEU A 109 14.04 -32.18 1.02
C LEU A 109 13.78 -33.22 -0.08
N VAL A 110 14.05 -32.86 -1.34
CA VAL A 110 13.96 -33.78 -2.48
C VAL A 110 14.94 -34.94 -2.33
N SER A 111 16.21 -34.67 -1.99
CA SER A 111 17.21 -35.72 -1.75
C SER A 111 16.87 -36.62 -0.56
N SER A 112 16.20 -36.09 0.46
CA SER A 112 15.71 -36.89 1.60
C SER A 112 14.48 -37.75 1.28
N GLY A 113 13.86 -37.55 0.11
CA GLY A 113 12.71 -38.32 -0.35
C GLY A 113 11.36 -37.87 0.22
N ASP A 114 11.20 -36.60 0.61
CA ASP A 114 9.89 -36.08 1.04
C ASP A 114 8.87 -36.14 -0.13
N PRO A 115 7.85 -37.02 -0.06
CA PRO A 115 6.94 -37.24 -1.17
C PRO A 115 6.08 -36.00 -1.47
N SER A 116 5.82 -35.14 -0.47
CA SER A 116 5.00 -33.96 -0.63
C SER A 116 5.71 -32.89 -1.46
N THR A 117 6.97 -32.58 -1.12
CA THR A 117 7.83 -31.66 -1.87
C THR A 117 8.14 -32.20 -3.27
N VAL A 118 8.42 -33.50 -3.42
CA VAL A 118 8.68 -34.11 -4.73
C VAL A 118 7.46 -34.02 -5.65
N ARG A 119 6.26 -34.35 -5.15
CA ARG A 119 5.02 -34.22 -5.93
C ARG A 119 4.74 -32.76 -6.31
N TRP A 120 4.89 -31.83 -5.36
CA TRP A 120 4.74 -30.40 -5.62
C TRP A 120 5.71 -29.89 -6.69
N LEU A 121 6.97 -30.33 -6.64
CA LEU A 121 7.98 -29.92 -7.61
C LEU A 121 7.71 -30.54 -8.99
N ALA A 122 7.31 -31.82 -9.04
CA ALA A 122 6.94 -32.51 -10.27
C ALA A 122 5.75 -31.83 -10.98
N ASP A 123 4.76 -31.34 -10.22
CA ASP A 123 3.65 -30.53 -10.72
C ASP A 123 4.16 -29.20 -11.31
N ARG A 124 5.01 -28.48 -10.58
CA ARG A 124 5.56 -27.18 -11.03
C ARG A 124 6.48 -27.28 -12.25
N LEU A 125 7.14 -28.42 -12.43
CA LEU A 125 7.99 -28.71 -13.57
C LEU A 125 7.22 -29.30 -14.76
N GLY A 126 5.90 -29.53 -14.63
CA GLY A 126 5.07 -30.10 -15.70
C GLY A 126 5.38 -31.58 -15.99
N ILE A 127 6.04 -32.29 -15.08
CA ILE A 127 6.37 -33.72 -15.25
C ILE A 127 5.08 -34.56 -15.20
N LEU A 128 4.10 -34.12 -14.41
CA LEU A 128 2.86 -34.86 -14.18
C LEU A 128 1.83 -34.74 -15.31
N ASP A 129 1.99 -33.75 -16.21
CA ASP A 129 1.01 -33.46 -17.28
C ASP A 129 0.86 -34.61 -18.29
N GLY A 130 1.87 -35.47 -18.43
CA GLY A 130 1.83 -36.69 -19.26
C GLY A 130 1.61 -38.01 -18.49
N LEU A 131 1.86 -38.02 -17.17
CA LEU A 131 1.68 -39.20 -16.31
C LEU A 131 0.24 -39.38 -15.86
N ALA A 132 -0.51 -38.29 -15.70
CA ALA A 132 -1.94 -38.32 -15.42
C ALA A 132 -2.79 -38.78 -16.63
N ALA A 133 -2.20 -38.75 -17.84
CA ALA A 133 -2.84 -39.12 -19.10
C ALA A 133 -2.64 -40.59 -19.52
N GLN A 134 -2.08 -41.46 -18.65
CA GLN A 134 -2.12 -42.90 -18.86
C GLN A 134 -3.36 -43.52 -18.17
N PRO A 135 -4.44 -43.83 -18.91
CA PRO A 135 -5.46 -44.74 -18.43
C PRO A 135 -4.97 -46.18 -18.64
N GLY A 136 -4.16 -46.67 -17.69
CA GLY A 136 -3.80 -48.07 -17.58
C GLY A 136 -4.70 -48.80 -16.59
N SER A 137 -5.97 -49.05 -16.96
CA SER A 137 -6.76 -50.25 -16.68
C SER A 137 -6.40 -51.06 -15.40
N THR A 138 -7.15 -50.96 -14.29
CA THR A 138 -8.30 -51.83 -13.89
C THR A 138 -8.68 -51.42 -12.45
N ALA A 139 -9.89 -51.51 -11.89
CA ALA A 139 -11.24 -51.85 -12.29
C ALA A 139 -12.16 -51.27 -11.19
N GLY A 140 -13.33 -50.74 -11.54
CA GLY A 140 -14.32 -50.28 -10.54
C GLY A 140 -15.36 -49.37 -11.16
N ALA A 141 -16.38 -50.00 -11.73
CA ALA A 141 -17.48 -49.36 -12.45
C ALA A 141 -18.27 -48.33 -11.63
N ALA A 142 -18.64 -47.26 -12.33
CA ALA A 142 -19.87 -46.47 -12.24
C ALA A 142 -20.79 -46.69 -11.03
N ALA A 143 -20.93 -45.64 -10.21
CA ALA A 143 -22.20 -45.29 -9.59
C ALA A 143 -22.29 -43.76 -9.41
N ALA A 144 -23.26 -43.20 -10.13
CA ALA A 144 -23.93 -41.91 -9.99
C ALA A 144 -23.50 -40.96 -8.85
N ASP A 145 -23.22 -39.71 -9.27
CA ASP A 145 -23.45 -38.50 -8.48
C ASP A 145 -24.96 -38.40 -8.10
N PRO A 146 -25.29 -37.94 -6.90
CA PRO A 146 -25.92 -36.62 -6.88
C PRO A 146 -25.43 -35.72 -5.74
N ALA A 147 -24.96 -34.54 -6.14
CA ALA A 147 -25.32 -33.23 -5.62
C ALA A 147 -26.17 -33.21 -4.32
N ALA A 148 -25.54 -32.86 -3.19
CA ALA A 148 -25.97 -31.83 -2.23
C ALA A 148 -25.14 -31.90 -0.94
N GLY A 149 -24.41 -30.84 -0.57
CA GLY A 149 -23.80 -30.83 0.76
C GLY A 149 -22.75 -29.77 1.13
N ARG A 150 -23.10 -28.47 1.01
CA ARG A 150 -22.62 -27.36 1.87
C ARG A 150 -21.10 -27.02 1.94
N LEU A 151 -20.81 -25.85 1.37
CA LEU A 151 -20.22 -24.65 2.00
C LEU A 151 -18.99 -24.80 2.93
N ARG A 152 -17.86 -24.22 2.47
CA ARG A 152 -17.17 -23.04 3.07
C ARG A 152 -15.93 -22.73 2.21
N SER A 153 -15.93 -21.64 1.43
CA SER A 153 -15.42 -20.30 1.81
C SER A 153 -13.98 -20.30 2.33
N CYS A 154 -13.02 -19.90 1.49
CA CYS A 154 -12.04 -18.87 1.86
C CYS A 154 -11.29 -18.30 0.65
N ALA A 155 -11.41 -16.98 0.47
CA ALA A 155 -10.45 -16.07 -0.14
C ALA A 155 -10.08 -16.22 -1.64
N ALA A 156 -10.91 -15.64 -2.50
CA ALA A 156 -10.44 -14.99 -3.73
C ALA A 156 -9.89 -13.60 -3.38
N VAL A 157 -8.57 -13.45 -3.27
CA VAL A 157 -7.90 -12.14 -3.24
C VAL A 157 -7.47 -11.79 -4.68
N GLY A 158 -8.35 -11.02 -5.32
CA GLY A 158 -8.02 -9.82 -6.09
C GLY A 158 -6.97 -9.91 -7.20
N ARG A 159 -7.39 -10.27 -8.41
CA ARG A 159 -6.81 -9.72 -9.64
C ARG A 159 -7.86 -8.87 -10.37
N SER A 160 -7.53 -7.59 -10.49
CA SER A 160 -7.75 -6.72 -11.65
C SER A 160 -9.16 -6.69 -12.26
N MET A 161 -9.86 -5.56 -12.10
CA MET A 161 -10.17 -4.69 -13.24
C MET A 161 -10.92 -3.42 -12.83
N ARG A 162 -10.46 -2.32 -13.43
CA ARG A 162 -11.27 -1.22 -14.01
C ARG A 162 -11.95 -0.22 -13.05
N ARG A 163 -11.38 0.98 -13.10
CA ARG A 163 -12.03 2.30 -12.92
C ARG A 163 -13.52 2.29 -13.32
N PRO A 164 -14.40 2.86 -12.49
CA PRO A 164 -15.59 3.55 -12.96
C PRO A 164 -15.37 5.07 -12.90
N LEU A 165 -15.47 5.69 -14.06
CA LEU A 165 -15.78 7.11 -14.23
C LEU A 165 -17.17 7.37 -13.62
N CYS A 166 -17.25 7.96 -12.43
CA CYS A 166 -18.49 8.60 -11.97
C CYS A 166 -18.50 10.05 -12.47
N ARG A 167 -19.00 10.23 -13.70
CA ARG A 167 -19.80 11.40 -14.06
C ARG A 167 -21.18 11.21 -13.45
N LEU A 168 -21.68 12.18 -12.70
CA LEU A 168 -23.04 12.73 -12.79
C LEU A 168 -23.22 13.89 -11.79
N PRO A 169 -24.16 14.82 -12.06
CA PRO A 169 -24.13 16.20 -11.61
C PRO A 169 -24.94 16.43 -10.32
N CYS A 170 -24.57 17.44 -9.54
CA CYS A 170 -25.47 18.05 -8.56
C CYS A 170 -25.79 19.47 -9.03
N ARG A 171 -26.95 19.62 -9.68
CA ARG A 171 -27.57 20.90 -10.01
C ARG A 171 -28.75 21.12 -9.07
N SER A 172 -28.73 22.25 -8.39
CA SER A 172 -29.91 23.10 -8.12
C SER A 172 -31.09 22.50 -7.33
N LEU A 173 -31.18 22.89 -6.05
CA LEU A 173 -32.47 23.27 -5.46
C LEU A 173 -32.29 24.54 -4.61
N CYS A 174 -33.05 25.55 -5.01
CA CYS A 174 -33.12 26.91 -4.49
C CYS A 174 -33.72 26.99 -3.07
N GLY A 175 -33.38 28.06 -2.34
CA GLY A 175 -34.06 28.45 -1.11
C GLY A 175 -33.60 29.81 -0.55
N HIS A 176 -34.00 30.91 -1.22
CA HIS A 176 -34.23 32.30 -0.76
C HIS A 176 -33.47 32.84 0.49
N ARG A 177 -32.54 33.80 0.31
CA ARG A 177 -32.73 35.28 0.37
C ARG A 177 -33.31 35.83 1.70
N SER A 178 -32.45 36.42 2.52
CA SER A 178 -32.80 37.56 3.38
C SER A 178 -31.86 38.74 3.08
N ARG A 179 -32.44 39.86 2.65
CA ARG A 179 -31.78 41.12 2.29
C ARG A 179 -31.49 41.99 3.54
N PRO A 180 -30.52 42.92 3.46
CA PRO A 180 -30.20 43.87 4.52
C PRO A 180 -31.15 45.09 4.49
N GLY A 181 -31.62 45.53 5.66
CA GLY A 181 -32.45 46.73 5.82
C GLY A 181 -31.63 48.02 5.87
N ARG A 182 -31.96 48.98 4.99
CA ARG A 182 -31.41 50.35 4.95
C ARG A 182 -32.57 51.36 5.07
N ARG A 183 -32.53 52.21 6.09
CA ARG A 183 -32.99 53.63 6.24
C ARG A 183 -34.35 54.10 5.68
N GLN A 184 -35.17 54.72 6.55
CA GLN A 184 -35.92 55.99 6.33
C GLN A 184 -36.02 56.71 7.70
N ARG A 185 -35.46 57.90 7.95
CA ARG A 185 -35.90 59.28 7.62
C ARG A 185 -37.31 59.68 8.10
N SER A 186 -37.34 60.44 9.21
CA SER A 186 -38.04 61.71 9.45
C SER A 186 -39.55 61.86 9.19
N ARG A 187 -40.31 62.15 10.27
CA ARG A 187 -41.51 63.03 10.27
C ARG A 187 -41.55 63.92 11.52
N ARG A 188 -41.73 65.24 11.28
CA ARG A 188 -42.26 66.31 12.16
C ARG A 188 -43.72 65.97 12.58
N HIS A 189 -44.46 66.59 13.50
CA HIS A 189 -44.49 67.78 14.37
C HIS A 189 -45.52 67.45 15.50
N PRO A 190 -45.67 68.23 16.57
CA PRO A 190 -46.65 69.33 16.53
C PRO A 190 -46.02 70.72 16.64
#